data_AF-A0A3L6PKU1-F1
#
_entry.id   AF-A0A3L6PKU1-F1
#
_cell.length_a   1.000
_cell.length_b   1.000
_cell.length_c   1.000
_cell.angle_alpha   90.00
_cell.angle_beta   90.00
_cell.angle_gamma   90.00
#
_symmetry.space_group_name_H-M   'P 1'
#
loop_
_entity.id
_entity.type
_entity.pdbx_description
1 polymer ?
#
loop_
_entity_poly.entity_id
_entity_poly.type
_entity_poly.pdbx_seq_one_letter_code
_entity_poly.pdbx_strand_id
1 'polypeptide(L)'
;MASSNSEVIMMRRVKVTVPQGVHVPMCLCGDLCKLVKSQALGDFYGMSFFMCDNYAYDPPKGFGNMKPKWLDIEQSDEDKAHVEQQARWARERWQ
;
A
#
# COMPACT_ATOMS: atom_id res chain seq x y z
N MET A 1 6.09 -25.19 6.23
CA MET A 1 5.34 -24.57 5.12
C MET A 1 4.90 -23.20 5.59
N ALA A 2 5.50 -22.13 5.08
CA ALA A 2 5.09 -20.76 5.36
C ALA A 2 4.90 -20.08 4.01
N SER A 3 3.68 -20.19 3.48
CA SER A 3 3.32 -19.62 2.17
C SER A 3 2.07 -18.76 2.36
N SER A 4 2.08 -17.58 1.75
CA SER A 4 0.97 -16.63 1.59
C SER A 4 0.49 -15.78 2.79
N ASN A 5 1.41 -15.19 3.56
CA ASN A 5 1.07 -14.00 4.36
C ASN A 5 1.37 -12.65 3.66
N SER A 6 2.06 -12.67 2.51
CA SER A 6 2.42 -11.43 1.79
C SER A 6 1.26 -10.87 0.96
N GLU A 7 0.39 -11.74 0.44
CA GLU A 7 -0.77 -11.33 -0.38
C GLU A 7 -1.81 -10.59 0.47
N VAL A 8 -2.05 -11.02 1.72
CA VAL A 8 -3.10 -10.45 2.59
C VAL A 8 -2.79 -9.02 3.04
N ILE A 9 -1.50 -8.69 3.26
CA ILE A 9 -1.07 -7.33 3.65
C ILE A 9 -1.12 -6.39 2.45
N MET A 10 -0.85 -6.88 1.22
CA MET A 10 -0.93 -6.06 0.02
C MET A 10 -2.37 -5.82 -0.47
N MET A 11 -3.39 -6.59 -0.05
CA MET A 11 -4.75 -6.47 -0.59
C MET A 11 -5.58 -5.29 -0.05
N ARG A 12 -5.29 -4.76 1.15
CA ARG A 12 -6.05 -3.64 1.73
C ARG A 12 -5.52 -2.31 1.22
N ARG A 13 -6.02 -1.89 0.05
CA ARG A 13 -5.70 -0.59 -0.58
C ARG A 13 -6.97 0.03 -1.12
N VAL A 14 -7.04 1.35 -1.09
CA VAL A 14 -8.12 2.10 -1.72
C VAL A 14 -7.57 3.03 -2.78
N LYS A 15 -8.24 3.10 -3.92
CA LYS A 15 -7.93 4.08 -4.96
C LYS A 15 -8.23 5.47 -4.41
N VAL A 16 -7.33 6.41 -4.60
CA VAL A 16 -7.49 7.80 -4.20
C VAL A 16 -7.26 8.72 -5.39
N THR A 17 -7.83 9.92 -5.31
CA THR A 17 -7.65 10.94 -6.35
C THR A 17 -6.24 11.50 -6.27
N VAL A 18 -5.60 11.68 -7.42
CA VAL A 18 -4.28 12.32 -7.52
C VAL A 18 -4.45 13.82 -7.22
N PRO A 19 -3.69 14.40 -6.27
CA PRO A 19 -3.71 15.83 -6.02
C PRO A 19 -3.31 16.64 -7.25
N GLN A 20 -3.85 17.85 -7.39
CA GLN A 20 -3.49 18.75 -8.49
C GLN A 20 -1.99 19.07 -8.47
N GLY A 21 -1.35 19.10 -9.64
CA GLY A 21 0.08 19.39 -9.78
C GLY A 21 1.02 18.20 -9.54
N VAL A 22 0.50 17.02 -9.16
CA VAL A 22 1.32 15.81 -8.98
C VAL A 22 1.50 15.08 -10.32
N HIS A 23 2.76 14.85 -10.71
CA HIS A 23 3.08 14.09 -11.92
C HIS A 23 2.88 12.58 -11.70
N VAL A 24 1.92 12.00 -12.43
CA VAL A 24 1.63 10.56 -12.39
C VAL A 24 2.63 9.81 -13.26
N PRO A 25 3.38 8.82 -12.72
CA PRO A 25 4.27 8.00 -13.53
C PRO A 25 3.49 7.08 -14.48
N MET A 26 4.09 6.80 -15.63
CA MET A 26 3.60 5.76 -16.54
C MET A 26 4.11 4.39 -16.06
N CYS A 27 3.22 3.42 -16.05
CA CYS A 27 3.49 2.05 -15.66
C CYS A 27 4.06 1.26 -16.86
N LEU A 28 4.71 0.11 -16.61
CA LEU A 28 5.34 -0.69 -17.68
C LEU A 28 4.35 -1.21 -18.74
N CYS A 29 3.06 -1.32 -18.41
CA CYS A 29 2.03 -1.70 -19.36
C CYS A 29 1.69 -0.59 -20.37
N GLY A 30 2.24 0.62 -20.19
CA GLY A 30 1.96 1.78 -21.04
C GLY A 30 0.88 2.73 -20.50
N ASP A 31 0.12 2.31 -19.48
CA ASP A 31 -0.92 3.14 -18.88
C ASP A 31 -0.37 4.03 -17.74
N LEU A 32 -1.10 5.09 -17.41
CA LEU A 32 -0.81 5.88 -16.20
C LEU A 32 -1.11 5.08 -14.94
N CYS A 33 -0.21 5.16 -13.96
CA CYS A 33 -0.43 4.48 -12.69
C CYS A 33 -1.58 5.13 -11.90
N LYS A 34 -2.33 4.35 -11.13
CA LYS A 34 -3.29 4.86 -10.14
C LYS A 34 -2.58 5.22 -8.84
N LEU A 35 -3.07 6.24 -8.15
CA LEU A 35 -2.69 6.51 -6.77
C LEU A 35 -3.58 5.67 -5.85
N VAL A 36 -2.96 4.93 -4.94
CA VAL A 36 -3.65 4.12 -3.93
C VAL A 36 -3.15 4.50 -2.55
N LYS A 37 -4.03 4.43 -1.55
CA LYS A 37 -3.73 4.59 -0.13
C LYS A 37 -3.79 3.23 0.55
N SER A 38 -2.77 2.89 1.32
CA SER A 38 -2.71 1.65 2.09
C SER A 38 -3.68 1.68 3.26
N GLN A 39 -4.43 0.59 3.44
CA GLN A 39 -5.27 0.31 4.60
C GLN A 39 -4.80 -0.94 5.34
N ALA A 40 -3.63 -1.46 4.99
CA ALA A 40 -2.99 -2.55 5.70
C ALA A 40 -2.43 -2.00 7.01
N LEU A 41 -2.89 -2.56 8.14
CA LEU A 41 -2.42 -2.16 9.46
C LEU A 41 -0.93 -2.51 9.58
N GLY A 42 -0.10 -1.48 9.79
CA GLY A 42 1.36 -1.57 9.84
C GLY A 42 2.00 -0.24 9.47
N ASP A 43 3.30 -0.27 9.19
CA ASP A 43 4.13 0.92 8.98
C ASP A 43 3.72 1.76 7.76
N PHE A 44 3.04 1.13 6.80
CA PHE A 44 2.56 1.80 5.59
C PHE A 44 1.10 2.24 5.66
N TYR A 45 0.39 2.00 6.77
CA TYR A 45 -1.03 2.37 6.89
C TYR A 45 -1.19 3.88 6.63
N GLY A 46 -2.16 4.26 5.80
CA GLY A 46 -2.41 5.66 5.46
C GLY A 46 -1.43 6.27 4.45
N MET A 47 -0.37 5.57 4.03
CA MET A 47 0.56 6.08 3.03
C MET A 47 0.05 5.82 1.61
N SER A 48 0.29 6.77 0.71
CA SER A 48 -0.12 6.69 -0.69
C SER A 48 1.06 6.39 -1.62
N PHE A 49 0.81 5.56 -2.63
CA PHE A 49 1.80 5.22 -3.65
C PHE A 49 1.17 4.97 -5.01
N PHE A 50 1.98 5.11 -6.05
CA PHE A 50 1.58 4.82 -7.41
C PHE A 50 1.66 3.32 -7.70
N MET A 51 0.62 2.81 -8.33
CA MET A 51 0.45 1.39 -8.62
C MET A 51 -0.15 1.21 -10.02
N CYS A 52 0.23 0.14 -10.71
CA CYS A 52 -0.36 -0.19 -12.00
C CYS A 52 -1.85 -0.53 -11.85
N ASP A 53 -2.66 -0.14 -12.83
CA ASP A 53 -4.08 -0.51 -12.81
C ASP A 53 -4.26 -2.01 -13.11
N ASN A 54 -3.42 -2.55 -13.99
CA ASN A 54 -3.35 -3.97 -14.36
C ASN A 54 -2.49 -4.83 -13.40
N TYR A 55 -2.23 -4.36 -12.18
CA TYR A 55 -1.40 -5.07 -11.20
C TYR A 55 -2.04 -6.36 -10.64
N ALA A 56 -3.26 -6.72 -11.06
CA ALA A 56 -3.90 -7.98 -10.64
C ALA A 56 -3.05 -9.23 -10.98
N TYR A 57 -2.12 -9.09 -11.93
CA TYR A 57 -1.08 -10.06 -12.23
C TYR A 57 0.25 -9.57 -11.66
N ASP A 58 0.70 -10.18 -10.57
CA ASP A 58 2.04 -9.98 -10.04
C ASP A 58 3.04 -10.23 -11.20
N PRO A 59 3.86 -9.24 -11.60
CA PRO A 59 4.77 -9.44 -12.71
C PRO A 59 5.67 -10.64 -12.42
N PRO A 60 6.02 -11.47 -13.44
CA PRO A 60 6.91 -12.62 -13.24
C PRO A 60 8.13 -12.21 -12.42
N LYS A 61 8.53 -13.04 -11.46
CA LYS A 61 9.53 -12.80 -10.37
C LYS A 61 10.87 -12.14 -10.76
N GLY A 62 11.14 -11.89 -12.04
CA GLY A 62 12.29 -11.12 -12.54
C GLY A 62 12.21 -9.60 -12.30
N PHE A 63 11.08 -9.05 -11.84
CA PHE A 63 10.94 -7.62 -11.54
C PHE A 63 11.18 -7.25 -10.06
N GLY A 64 11.97 -8.05 -9.33
CA GLY A 64 12.22 -7.92 -7.89
C GLY A 64 12.81 -6.59 -7.39
N ASN A 65 13.05 -5.62 -8.29
CA ASN A 65 13.62 -4.31 -7.97
C ASN A 65 12.62 -3.14 -8.14
N MET A 66 11.39 -3.38 -8.59
CA MET A 66 10.39 -2.31 -8.72
C MET A 66 9.74 -2.02 -7.38
N LYS A 67 10.41 -1.22 -6.56
CA LYS A 67 9.77 -0.62 -5.38
C LYS A 67 8.63 0.30 -5.84
N PRO A 68 7.47 0.30 -5.16
CA PRO A 68 6.42 1.27 -5.43
C PRO A 68 6.97 2.68 -5.34
N LYS A 69 6.52 3.57 -6.24
CA LYS A 69 6.82 4.99 -6.10
C LYS A 69 5.86 5.59 -5.10
N TRP A 70 6.37 5.94 -3.93
CA TRP A 70 5.61 6.55 -2.85
C TRP A 70 5.36 8.02 -3.13
N LEU A 71 4.13 8.48 -2.83
CA LEU A 71 3.79 9.90 -2.78
C LEU A 71 4.11 10.45 -1.38
N ASP A 72 3.71 9.69 -0.37
CA ASP A 72 3.96 9.99 1.04
C ASP A 72 5.11 9.11 1.52
N ILE A 73 6.15 9.70 2.10
CA ILE A 73 7.31 8.96 2.64
C ILE A 73 7.24 8.75 4.16
N GLU A 74 6.29 9.42 4.82
CA GLU A 74 6.08 9.37 6.26
C GLU A 74 4.61 9.10 6.57
N GLN A 75 4.36 8.27 7.58
CA GLN A 75 3.04 8.01 8.12
C GLN A 75 2.62 9.14 9.05
N SER A 76 1.37 9.60 8.95
CA SER A 76 0.83 10.62 9.85
C SER A 76 0.73 10.10 11.29
N ASP A 77 0.81 11.00 12.27
CA ASP A 77 0.69 10.60 13.70
C ASP A 77 -0.71 10.08 14.03
N GLU A 78 -1.73 10.57 13.33
CA GLU A 78 -3.11 10.08 13.42
C GLU A 78 -3.20 8.62 12.94
N ASP A 79 -2.57 8.30 11.81
CA ASP A 79 -2.52 6.95 11.27
C ASP A 79 -1.73 6.00 12.17
N LYS A 80 -0.59 6.45 12.74
CA LYS A 80 0.18 5.67 13.74
C LYS A 80 -0.68 5.34 14.97
N ALA A 81 -1.34 6.36 15.53
CA ALA A 81 -2.21 6.20 16.70
C ALA A 81 -3.36 5.23 16.41
N HIS A 82 -3.94 5.27 15.22
CA HIS A 82 -4.98 4.34 14.79
C HIS A 82 -4.47 2.89 14.77
N VAL A 83 -3.31 2.64 14.15
CA VAL A 83 -2.69 1.31 14.09
C VAL A 83 -2.40 0.78 15.50
N GLU A 84 -1.82 1.62 16.37
CA GLU A 84 -1.53 1.25 17.76
C GLU A 84 -2.79 0.91 18.57
N GLN A 85 -3.88 1.67 18.38
CA GLN A 85 -5.16 1.41 19.01
C GLN A 85 -5.72 0.05 18.59
N GLN A 86 -5.69 -0.26 17.29
CA GLN A 86 -6.14 -1.57 16.80
C GLN A 86 -5.27 -2.71 17.31
N ALA A 87 -3.95 -2.52 17.37
CA ALA A 87 -3.03 -3.50 17.92
C ALA A 87 -3.30 -3.75 19.41
N ARG A 88 -3.62 -2.71 20.20
CA ARG A 88 -4.00 -2.84 21.61
C ARG A 88 -5.29 -3.62 21.77
N TRP A 89 -6.33 -3.25 21.02
CA TRP A 89 -7.62 -3.94 21.05
C TRP A 89 -7.47 -5.44 20.71
N ALA A 90 -6.66 -5.77 19.71
CA ALA A 90 -6.38 -7.15 19.35
C ALA A 90 -5.70 -7.89 20.52
N ARG A 91 -4.69 -7.31 21.18
CA ARG A 91 -4.04 -7.93 22.34
C ARG A 91 -5.01 -8.20 23.48
N GLU A 92 -5.90 -7.27 23.79
CA GLU A 92 -6.88 -7.41 24.86
C GLU A 92 -7.96 -8.46 24.55
N ARG A 93 -8.36 -8.58 23.28
CA ARG A 93 -9.43 -9.49 22.85
C ARG A 93 -8.98 -10.96 22.73
N TRP A 94 -7.70 -11.19 22.51
CA TRP A 94 -7.12 -12.53 22.34
C TRP A 94 -6.29 -12.97 23.57
N GLN A 95 -6.47 -12.29 24.71
CA GLN A 95 -6.13 -12.80 26.05
C GLN A 95 -7.26 -13.68 26.57
#